data_AF-A0A2K8PJC3-F1
#
_entry.id   AF-A0A2K8PJC3-F1
#
_cell.length_a   1.000
_cell.length_b   1.000
_cell.length_c   1.000
_cell.angle_alpha   90.00
_cell.angle_beta   90.00
_cell.angle_gamma   90.00
#
_symmetry.space_group_name_H-M   'P 1'
#
loop_
_entity.id
_entity.type
_entity.pdbx_description
1 polymer ?
#
loop_
_entity_poly.entity_id
_entity_poly.type
_entity_poly.pdbx_seq_one_letter_code
_entity_poly.pdbx_strand_id
1 'polypeptide(L)' 'MTPGSYVVKNLASGDETPGVVKYATFWSACDEVVNPDDSVPLAGALNTPVGCLKHNDLLGDEATSAGVRAFLAS' A
#
# COMPACT_ATOMS: atom_id res chain seq x y z
N MET A 1 6.11 -4.72 10.98
CA MET A 1 5.03 -4.96 11.96
C MET A 1 4.73 -6.45 12.01
N THR A 2 4.11 -6.97 13.08
CA THR A 2 3.81 -8.41 13.19
C THR A 2 2.35 -8.69 12.81
N PRO A 3 2.09 -9.52 11.77
CA PRO A 3 0.74 -9.95 11.41
C PRO A 3 -0.02 -10.54 12.60
N GLY A 4 -1.30 -10.19 12.73
CA GLY A 4 -2.17 -10.71 13.80
C GLY A 4 -1.87 -10.22 15.22
N SER A 5 -0.91 -9.30 15.40
CA SER A 5 -0.65 -8.65 16.69
C SER A 5 -1.85 -7.82 17.16
N TYR A 6 -1.93 -7.54 18.47
CA TYR A 6 -2.97 -6.70 19.05
C TYR A 6 -3.11 -5.36 18.33
N VAL A 7 -1.99 -4.69 18.03
CA VAL A 7 -1.99 -3.39 17.35
C VAL A 7 -2.58 -3.49 15.94
N VAL A 8 -2.09 -4.43 15.12
CA VAL A 8 -2.57 -4.60 13.73
C VAL A 8 -4.06 -4.97 13.70
N LYS A 9 -4.49 -5.89 14.58
CA LYS A 9 -5.90 -6.30 14.66
C LYS A 9 -6.84 -5.16 15.03
N ASN A 10 -6.48 -4.32 16.02
CA ASN A 10 -7.35 -3.22 16.42
C ASN A 10 -7.34 -2.10 15.38
N LEU A 11 -6.20 -1.81 14.74
CA LEU A 11 -6.11 -0.82 13.68
C LEU A 11 -6.99 -1.18 12.48
N ALA A 12 -6.99 -2.44 12.06
CA ALA A 12 -7.77 -2.94 10.93
C ALA A 12 -9.22 -3.35 11.28
N SER A 13 -9.74 -3.01 12.47
CA SER A 13 -11.05 -3.49 12.93
C SER A 13 -12.26 -2.74 12.35
N GLY A 14 -12.02 -1.62 11.66
CA GLY A 14 -13.06 -0.74 11.13
C GLY A 14 -12.94 -0.53 9.63
N ASP A 15 -13.39 0.65 9.19
CA ASP A 15 -13.19 1.11 7.83
C ASP A 15 -11.70 1.34 7.56
N GLU A 16 -11.15 0.65 6.56
CA GLU A 16 -9.74 0.76 6.17
C GLU A 16 -9.42 2.10 5.49
N THR A 17 -10.43 2.78 4.93
CA THR A 17 -10.28 4.05 4.20
C THR A 17 -11.26 5.12 4.68
N PRO A 18 -11.19 5.53 5.96
CA PRO A 18 -12.23 6.35 6.60
C PRO A 18 -12.28 7.80 6.10
N GLY A 19 -13.49 8.33 5.97
CA GLY A 19 -13.73 9.74 5.64
C GLY A 19 -13.91 10.01 4.15
N VAL A 20 -13.82 11.27 3.75
CA VAL A 20 -14.11 11.72 2.36
C VAL A 20 -12.86 11.96 1.52
N VAL A 21 -11.71 11.44 1.96
CA VAL A 21 -10.44 11.57 1.22
C VAL A 21 -10.23 10.37 0.31
N LYS A 22 -9.41 10.53 -0.73
CA LYS A 22 -9.03 9.43 -1.61
C LYS A 22 -7.83 8.70 -1.01
N TYR A 23 -7.83 7.38 -1.12
CA TYR A 23 -6.74 6.51 -0.67
C TYR A 23 -6.10 5.79 -1.86
N ALA A 24 -4.79 5.58 -1.80
CA ALA A 24 -4.06 4.76 -2.76
C ALA A 24 -2.96 3.97 -2.05
N THR A 25 -2.68 2.77 -2.56
CA THR A 25 -1.54 1.95 -2.16
C THR A 25 -0.66 1.68 -3.38
N PHE A 26 0.65 1.57 -3.15
CA PHE A 26 1.63 1.15 -4.15
C PHE A 26 2.40 -0.02 -3.54
N TRP A 27 2.34 -1.19 -4.17
CA TRP A 27 2.81 -2.44 -3.57
C TRP A 27 3.50 -3.33 -4.59
N SER A 28 4.44 -4.14 -4.11
CA SER A 28 5.32 -4.97 -4.94
C SER A 28 5.16 -6.44 -4.58
N ALA A 29 5.09 -7.29 -5.60
CA ALA A 29 5.08 -8.75 -5.43
C ALA A 29 6.45 -9.34 -5.02
N CYS A 30 7.49 -8.51 -5.01
CA CYS A 30 8.84 -8.88 -4.59
C CYS A 30 9.29 -8.18 -3.31
N ASP A 31 8.34 -7.56 -2.59
CA ASP A 31 8.62 -6.96 -1.28
C ASP A 31 9.10 -8.05 -0.30
N GLU A 32 10.31 -7.86 0.23
CA GLU A 32 10.95 -8.79 1.16
C GLU A 32 10.65 -8.48 2.63
N VAL A 33 9.97 -7.37 2.93
CA VAL A 33 9.66 -6.89 4.28
C VAL A 33 8.18 -7.07 4.62
N VAL A 34 7.29 -6.69 3.72
CA VAL A 34 5.83 -6.86 3.87
C VAL A 34 5.42 -8.12 3.10
N ASN A 35 5.30 -9.22 3.83
CA ASN A 35 4.99 -10.53 3.26
C ASN A 35 3.94 -11.26 4.14
N PRO A 36 2.80 -11.70 3.59
CA PRO A 36 2.47 -11.70 2.16
C PRO A 36 2.16 -10.29 1.63
N ASP A 37 2.60 -10.02 0.40
CA ASP A 37 2.47 -8.73 -0.28
C ASP A 37 1.01 -8.39 -0.61
N ASP A 38 0.16 -9.41 -0.76
CA ASP A 38 -1.30 -9.29 -0.92
C ASP A 38 -2.03 -8.73 0.32
N SER A 39 -1.30 -8.45 1.41
CA SER A 39 -1.83 -7.77 2.60
C SER A 39 -1.82 -6.24 2.51
N VAL A 40 -1.16 -5.65 1.50
CA VAL A 40 -1.08 -4.19 1.33
C VAL A 40 -2.35 -3.57 0.74
N PRO A 41 -3.04 -4.17 -0.25
CA PRO A 41 -4.28 -3.60 -0.79
C PRO A 41 -5.35 -3.35 0.27
N LEU A 42 -5.95 -2.15 0.25
CA LEU A 42 -7.02 -1.74 1.17
C LEU A 42 -8.37 -1.63 0.46
N ALA A 43 -9.44 -1.98 1.15
CA ALA A 43 -10.81 -1.75 0.69
C ALA A 43 -11.09 -0.24 0.57
N GLY A 44 -11.61 0.18 -0.59
CA GLY A 44 -11.91 1.60 -0.87
C GLY A 44 -10.72 2.44 -1.38
N ALA A 45 -9.52 1.85 -1.50
CA ALA A 45 -8.35 2.51 -2.08
C ALA A 45 -8.12 2.15 -3.55
N LEU A 46 -7.39 3.03 -4.27
CA LEU A 46 -6.75 2.67 -5.54
C LEU A 46 -5.49 1.83 -5.25
N ASN A 47 -5.58 0.52 -5.42
CA ASN A 47 -4.47 -0.40 -5.14
C ASN A 47 -3.63 -0.65 -6.38
N THR A 48 -2.42 -0.09 -6.42
CA THR A 48 -1.54 -0.07 -7.60
C THR A 48 -0.37 -1.04 -7.45
N PRO A 49 -0.31 -2.15 -8.20
CA PRO A 49 0.87 -2.99 -8.24
C PRO A 49 2.01 -2.29 -9.00
N VAL A 50 3.22 -2.29 -8.45
CA VAL A 50 4.42 -1.68 -9.07
C VAL A 50 5.38 -2.71 -9.66
N GLY A 51 4.94 -3.96 -9.80
CA GLY A 51 5.75 -5.05 -10.32
C GLY A 51 6.62 -5.69 -9.24
N CYS A 52 7.90 -5.94 -9.58
CA CYS A 52 8.85 -6.67 -8.75
C CYS A 52 9.99 -5.74 -8.30
N LEU A 53 9.75 -5.01 -7.22
CA LEU A 53 10.71 -4.14 -6.54
C LEU A 53 10.95 -4.61 -5.11
N LYS A 54 12.16 -4.43 -4.59
CA LYS A 54 12.40 -4.57 -3.15
C LYS A 54 11.73 -3.44 -2.39
N HIS A 55 11.44 -3.65 -1.10
CA HIS A 55 10.69 -2.71 -0.26
C HIS A 55 11.18 -1.26 -0.37
N ASN A 56 12.50 -1.05 -0.28
CA ASN A 56 13.08 0.29 -0.34
C ASN A 56 13.28 0.82 -1.77
N ASP A 57 13.26 -0.04 -2.78
CA ASP A 57 13.41 0.38 -4.18
C ASP A 57 12.16 1.16 -4.66
N LEU A 58 10.99 0.94 -4.04
CA LEU A 58 9.78 1.76 -4.28
C LEU A 58 10.04 3.26 -4.10
N LEU A 59 10.93 3.65 -3.18
CA LEU A 59 11.18 5.05 -2.83
C LEU A 59 11.91 5.82 -3.95
N GLY A 60 12.65 5.10 -4.80
CA GLY A 60 13.43 5.68 -5.90
C GLY A 60 12.87 5.36 -7.30
N ASP A 61 11.84 4.52 -7.40
CA ASP A 61 11.30 4.07 -8.68
C ASP A 61 10.50 5.17 -9.40
N GLU A 62 10.86 5.42 -10.66
CA GLU A 62 10.26 6.48 -11.47
C GLU A 62 8.78 6.22 -11.76
N ALA A 63 8.43 4.97 -12.08
CA ALA A 63 7.06 4.59 -12.43
C ALA A 63 6.12 4.72 -11.22
N THR A 64 6.58 4.26 -10.04
CA THR A 64 5.91 4.45 -8.75
C THR A 64 5.69 5.94 -8.47
N SER A 65 6.74 6.75 -8.62
CA SER A 65 6.68 8.20 -8.44
C SER A 65 5.68 8.88 -9.41
N ALA A 66 5.64 8.45 -10.68
CA ALA A 66 4.69 8.94 -11.66
C ALA A 66 3.24 8.58 -11.30
N GLY A 67 3.00 7.35 -10.82
CA GLY A 67 1.69 6.91 -10.33
C GLY A 67 1.20 7.73 -9.14
N VAL A 68 2.07 8.03 -8.18
CA VAL A 68 1.74 8.91 -7.04
C VAL A 68 1.33 10.30 -7.52
N ARG A 69 2.09 10.91 -8.44
CA ARG A 69 1.74 12.24 -9.00
C ARG A 69 0.42 12.23 -9.75
N ALA A 70 0.15 11.17 -10.51
CA ALA A 70 -1.11 11.03 -11.24
C ALA A 70 -2.31 10.93 -10.28
N PHE A 71 -2.17 10.16 -9.19
CA PHE A 71 -3.20 10.05 -8.16
C PHE A 71 -3.50 11.41 -7.48
N LEU A 72 -2.46 12.18 -7.15
CA LEU A 72 -2.60 13.50 -6.53
C LEU A 72 -3.26 14.55 -7.44
N ALA A 73 -3.18 14.37 -8.75
CA ALA A 73 -3.80 15.26 -9.72
C ALA A 73 -5.28 14.90 -10.03
N SER A 74 -5.82 13.84 -9.42
CA SER A 74 -7.15 13.30 -9.72
C SER A 74 -8.31 13.92 -8.95
#